data_AF-R6AQN1-F1
#
_entry.id   AF-R6AQN1-F1
#
_cell.length_a   1.000
_cell.length_b   1.000
_cell.length_c   1.000
_cell.angle_alpha   90.00
_cell.angle_beta   90.00
_cell.angle_gamma   90.00
#
_symmetry.space_group_name_H-M   'P 1'
#
loop_
_entity.id
_entity.type
_entity.pdbx_description
1 polymer ?
#
loop_
_entity_poly.entity_id
_entity_poly.type
_entity_poly.pdbx_seq_one_letter_code
_entity_poly.pdbx_strand_id
1 'polypeptide(L)'
;MLKHIMLLLALAAAAPALAQNKADSTAHADNEVEIKIGMRDLEKLKSERDSAMANYKALLSQYSKTVKNDSALATQLQTARTECATFKHKCGELQQAQRKANVCLFNIASNFLYIPYEAYSVEKLAIPAFEAVTDKDIITQHSVNYVLLKSYQNDVKQLLDFITSAEKELGNPFAKNADEQLRELHNLPAYINYKQYSDWKGTWLGKRLCKVEAALRNFKGDCSQLKFGTIKKELQDCLDTTNDL
;
A
#
# COMPACT_ATOMS: atom_id res chain seq x y z
N MET A 1 -31.49 -43.15 1.60
CA MET A 1 -32.86 -42.98 1.05
C MET A 1 -33.02 -43.53 -0.37
N LEU A 2 -32.15 -43.21 -1.35
CA LEU A 2 -32.25 -43.73 -2.73
C LEU A 2 -32.28 -45.28 -2.82
N LYS A 3 -31.51 -45.97 -1.97
CA LYS A 3 -31.48 -47.44 -1.87
C LYS A 3 -32.82 -48.08 -1.46
N HIS A 4 -33.63 -47.41 -0.62
CA HIS A 4 -34.93 -47.94 -0.20
C HIS A 4 -36.02 -47.75 -1.27
N ILE A 5 -35.94 -46.66 -2.04
CA ILE A 5 -36.86 -46.39 -3.15
C ILE A 5 -36.62 -47.36 -4.31
N MET A 6 -35.36 -47.67 -4.62
CA MET A 6 -35.04 -48.71 -5.62
C MET A 6 -35.45 -50.12 -5.16
N LEU A 7 -35.37 -50.41 -3.85
CA LEU A 7 -35.83 -51.69 -3.28
C LEU A 7 -37.36 -51.87 -3.43
N LEU A 8 -38.14 -50.80 -3.20
CA LEU A 8 -39.59 -50.80 -3.35
C LEU A 8 -40.05 -50.94 -4.82
N LEU A 9 -39.32 -50.32 -5.75
CA LEU A 9 -39.56 -50.46 -7.20
C LEU A 9 -39.23 -51.87 -7.72
N ALA A 10 -38.15 -52.48 -7.22
CA ALA A 10 -37.79 -53.86 -7.55
C ALA A 10 -38.82 -54.88 -7.00
N LEU A 11 -39.34 -54.65 -5.79
CA LEU A 11 -40.42 -55.47 -5.21
C LEU A 11 -41.72 -55.39 -6.02
N ALA A 12 -42.09 -54.19 -6.51
CA ALA A 12 -43.30 -53.98 -7.30
C ALA A 12 -43.20 -54.59 -8.71
N ALA A 13 -42.00 -54.63 -9.30
CA ALA A 13 -41.76 -55.23 -10.62
C ALA A 13 -41.70 -56.78 -10.58
N ALA A 14 -41.34 -57.38 -9.43
CA ALA A 14 -41.26 -58.83 -9.25
C ALA A 14 -42.60 -59.48 -8.82
N ALA A 15 -43.58 -58.68 -8.36
CA ALA A 15 -44.88 -59.17 -7.92
C ALA A 15 -45.65 -60.03 -8.95
N PRO A 16 -45.63 -59.73 -10.27
CA PRO A 16 -46.29 -60.58 -11.27
C PRO A 16 -45.58 -61.93 -11.45
N ALA A 17 -44.23 -61.95 -11.38
CA ALA A 17 -43.44 -63.16 -11.57
C ALA A 17 -43.47 -64.10 -10.34
N LEU A 18 -43.65 -63.54 -9.14
CA LEU A 18 -43.86 -64.30 -7.89
C LEU A 18 -45.27 -64.88 -7.78
N ALA A 19 -46.27 -64.24 -8.40
CA ALA A 19 -47.64 -64.76 -8.44
C ALA A 19 -47.77 -65.97 -9.40
N GLN A 20 -46.96 -66.02 -10.47
CA GLN A 20 -47.04 -67.07 -11.48
C GLN A 20 -46.28 -68.35 -11.10
N ASN A 21 -45.20 -68.25 -10.29
CA ASN A 21 -44.43 -69.41 -9.82
C ASN A 21 -45.09 -70.18 -8.67
N LYS A 22 -46.15 -69.66 -8.06
CA LYS A 22 -46.84 -70.29 -6.92
C LYS A 22 -48.02 -71.17 -7.33
N ALA A 23 -48.35 -71.24 -8.62
CA ALA A 23 -49.47 -72.01 -9.15
C ALA A 23 -49.13 -73.49 -9.45
N ASP A 24 -47.86 -73.89 -9.43
CA ASP A 24 -47.41 -75.21 -9.91
C ASP A 24 -46.88 -76.17 -8.83
N SER A 25 -47.15 -75.93 -7.54
CA SER A 25 -46.85 -76.96 -6.53
C SER A 25 -47.75 -76.94 -5.30
N THR A 26 -48.45 -78.07 -5.17
CA THR A 26 -48.93 -78.75 -3.97
C THR A 26 -50.26 -78.33 -3.34
N ALA A 27 -51.04 -79.36 -3.05
CA ALA A 27 -52.47 -79.39 -2.80
C ALA A 27 -52.83 -79.42 -1.29
N HIS A 28 -54.01 -78.84 -1.02
CA HIS A 28 -54.98 -79.09 0.06
C HIS A 28 -54.56 -79.06 1.54
N ALA A 29 -54.89 -77.93 2.18
CA ALA A 29 -55.72 -77.91 3.39
C ALA A 29 -56.43 -76.55 3.49
N ASP A 30 -57.77 -76.60 3.62
CA ASP A 30 -58.69 -75.47 3.68
C ASP A 30 -58.34 -74.42 4.74
N ASN A 31 -57.68 -73.37 4.26
CA ASN A 31 -58.09 -71.98 4.44
C ASN A 31 -57.29 -71.22 3.39
N GLU A 32 -57.69 -71.41 2.13
CA GLU A 32 -57.29 -70.48 1.07
C GLU A 32 -57.82 -69.11 1.50
N VAL A 33 -56.93 -68.30 2.08
CA VAL A 33 -57.10 -66.85 2.03
C VAL A 33 -56.97 -66.52 0.55
N GLU A 34 -58.07 -66.69 -0.17
CA GLU A 34 -58.22 -66.32 -1.56
C GLU A 34 -58.14 -64.79 -1.55
N ILE A 35 -56.92 -64.26 -1.73
CA ILE A 35 -56.70 -62.82 -1.84
C ILE A 35 -57.34 -62.40 -3.17
N LYS A 36 -58.65 -62.16 -3.14
CA LYS A 36 -59.41 -61.59 -4.26
C LYS A 36 -59.04 -60.13 -4.37
N ILE A 37 -57.92 -59.85 -5.04
CA ILE A 37 -57.65 -58.51 -5.53
C ILE A 37 -58.73 -58.22 -6.57
N GLY A 38 -59.73 -57.42 -6.19
CA GLY A 38 -60.77 -57.01 -7.12
C GLY A 38 -60.15 -56.13 -8.21
N MET A 39 -60.76 -56.08 -9.40
CA MET A 39 -60.30 -55.19 -10.48
C MET A 39 -60.14 -53.74 -10.01
N ARG A 40 -60.98 -53.28 -9.08
CA ARG A 40 -60.86 -51.95 -8.45
C ARG A 40 -59.59 -51.76 -7.63
N ASP A 41 -59.16 -52.77 -6.89
CA ASP A 41 -57.93 -52.70 -6.09
C ASP A 41 -56.70 -52.71 -6.99
N LEU A 42 -56.74 -53.49 -8.08
CA LEU A 42 -55.70 -53.51 -9.09
C LEU A 42 -55.59 -52.16 -9.84
N GLU A 43 -56.72 -51.56 -10.21
CA GLU A 43 -56.77 -50.23 -10.83
C GLU A 43 -56.27 -49.14 -9.90
N LYS A 44 -56.62 -49.22 -8.61
CA LYS A 44 -56.12 -48.31 -7.59
C LYS A 44 -54.60 -48.41 -7.45
N LEU A 45 -54.06 -49.62 -7.32
CA LEU A 45 -52.60 -49.86 -7.25
C LEU A 45 -51.88 -49.37 -8.52
N LYS A 46 -52.49 -49.58 -9.69
CA LYS A 46 -51.97 -49.05 -10.96
C LYS A 46 -51.94 -47.52 -10.95
N SER A 47 -53.01 -46.86 -10.52
CA SER A 47 -53.07 -45.40 -10.42
C SER A 47 -52.08 -44.83 -9.42
N GLU A 48 -51.88 -45.49 -8.28
CA GLU A 48 -50.92 -45.11 -7.24
C GLU A 48 -49.48 -45.26 -7.72
N ARG A 49 -49.17 -46.36 -8.41
CA ARG A 49 -47.87 -46.56 -9.06
C ARG A 49 -47.62 -45.49 -10.12
N ASP A 50 -48.60 -45.21 -10.96
CA ASP A 50 -48.45 -44.24 -12.05
C ASP A 50 -48.25 -42.82 -11.48
N SER A 51 -48.95 -42.47 -10.39
CA SER A 51 -48.75 -41.24 -9.61
C SER A 51 -47.36 -41.17 -8.96
N ALA A 52 -46.92 -42.25 -8.30
CA ALA A 52 -45.59 -42.34 -7.69
C ALA A 52 -44.47 -42.20 -8.74
N MET A 53 -44.65 -42.79 -9.92
CA MET A 53 -43.72 -42.68 -11.04
C MET A 53 -43.64 -41.24 -11.58
N ALA A 54 -44.78 -40.54 -11.68
CA ALA A 54 -44.81 -39.13 -12.07
C ALA A 54 -44.08 -38.25 -11.05
N ASN A 55 -44.35 -38.46 -9.76
CA ASN A 55 -43.68 -37.74 -8.66
C ASN A 55 -42.17 -38.00 -8.64
N TYR A 56 -41.74 -39.25 -8.84
CA TYR A 56 -40.32 -39.60 -8.93
C TYR A 56 -39.63 -38.89 -10.11
N LYS A 57 -40.25 -38.86 -11.29
CA LYS A 57 -39.71 -38.14 -12.46
C LYS A 57 -39.58 -36.64 -12.19
N ALA A 58 -40.58 -36.04 -11.54
CA ALA A 58 -40.52 -34.63 -11.16
C ALA A 58 -39.38 -34.36 -10.16
N LEU A 59 -39.24 -35.21 -9.14
CA LEU A 59 -38.17 -35.10 -8.15
C LEU A 59 -36.77 -35.29 -8.76
N LEU A 60 -36.61 -36.26 -9.66
CA LEU A 60 -35.36 -36.48 -10.39
C LEU A 60 -34.99 -35.26 -11.25
N SER A 61 -35.98 -34.66 -11.92
CA SER A 61 -35.79 -33.42 -12.67
C SER A 61 -35.33 -32.28 -11.76
N GLN A 62 -35.97 -32.09 -10.60
CA GLN A 62 -35.55 -31.08 -9.62
C GLN A 62 -34.13 -31.33 -9.10
N TYR A 63 -33.81 -32.56 -8.69
CA TYR A 63 -32.47 -32.94 -8.24
C TYR A 63 -31.41 -32.64 -9.31
N SER A 64 -31.68 -33.01 -10.57
CA SER A 64 -30.75 -32.75 -11.67
C SER A 64 -30.48 -31.25 -11.90
N LYS A 65 -31.48 -30.39 -11.65
CA LYS A 65 -31.33 -28.93 -11.71
C LYS A 65 -30.47 -28.42 -10.55
N THR A 66 -30.71 -28.88 -9.33
CA THR A 66 -29.91 -28.50 -8.16
C THR A 66 -28.43 -28.87 -8.33
N VAL A 67 -28.13 -30.10 -8.77
CA VAL A 67 -26.74 -30.53 -9.00
C VAL A 67 -26.02 -29.64 -10.03
N LYS A 68 -26.72 -29.22 -11.10
CA LYS A 68 -26.16 -28.28 -12.09
C LYS A 68 -25.89 -26.90 -11.48
N ASN A 69 -26.81 -26.39 -10.66
CA ASN A 69 -26.65 -25.11 -9.98
C ASN A 69 -25.48 -25.14 -8.99
N ASP A 70 -25.33 -26.21 -8.21
CA ASP A 70 -24.23 -26.36 -7.26
C ASP A 70 -22.88 -26.40 -7.97
N SER A 71 -22.80 -27.11 -9.10
CA SER A 71 -21.59 -27.14 -9.94
C SER A 71 -21.25 -25.77 -10.53
N ALA A 72 -22.26 -25.03 -11.00
CA ALA A 72 -22.09 -23.66 -11.48
C ALA A 72 -21.60 -22.72 -10.37
N LEU A 73 -22.19 -22.82 -9.17
CA LEU A 73 -21.80 -22.03 -8.00
C LEU A 73 -20.38 -22.37 -7.53
N ALA A 74 -20.00 -23.65 -7.52
CA ALA A 74 -18.64 -24.08 -7.20
C ALA A 74 -17.61 -23.49 -8.18
N THR A 75 -17.96 -23.43 -9.47
CA THR A 75 -17.12 -22.80 -10.50
C THR A 75 -16.99 -21.30 -10.26
N GLN A 76 -18.09 -20.59 -9.99
CA GLN A 76 -18.08 -19.16 -9.68
C GLN A 76 -17.23 -18.84 -8.44
N LEU A 77 -17.35 -19.65 -7.39
CA LEU A 77 -16.58 -19.50 -6.16
C LEU A 77 -15.08 -19.73 -6.41
N GLN A 78 -14.71 -20.69 -7.26
CA GLN A 78 -13.32 -20.91 -7.64
C GLN A 78 -12.75 -19.73 -8.47
N THR A 79 -13.54 -19.17 -9.39
CA THR A 79 -13.17 -17.97 -10.14
C THR A 79 -12.94 -16.79 -9.20
N ALA A 80 -13.88 -16.50 -8.30
CA ALA A 80 -13.76 -15.39 -7.34
C ALA A 80 -12.55 -15.53 -6.41
N ARG A 81 -12.20 -16.75 -5.97
CA ARG A 81 -10.98 -17.01 -5.20
C ARG A 81 -9.72 -16.69 -5.99
N THR A 82 -9.69 -17.08 -7.26
CA THR A 82 -8.56 -16.83 -8.15
C THR A 82 -8.39 -15.33 -8.41
N GLU A 83 -9.50 -14.62 -8.64
CA GLU A 83 -9.53 -13.17 -8.79
C GLU A 83 -9.05 -12.46 -7.52
N CYS A 84 -9.52 -12.88 -6.35
CA CYS A 84 -9.10 -12.33 -5.07
C CYS A 84 -7.60 -12.53 -4.82
N ALA A 85 -7.07 -13.72 -5.11
CA ALA A 85 -5.64 -14.00 -5.01
C ALA A 85 -4.82 -13.11 -5.96
N THR A 86 -5.29 -12.96 -7.20
CA THR A 86 -4.65 -12.09 -8.21
C THR A 86 -4.69 -10.62 -7.78
N PHE A 87 -5.82 -10.14 -7.26
CA PHE A 87 -5.98 -8.78 -6.77
C PHE A 87 -5.03 -8.51 -5.59
N LYS A 88 -4.96 -9.43 -4.62
CA LYS A 88 -4.04 -9.32 -3.48
C LYS A 88 -2.58 -9.25 -3.93
N HIS A 89 -2.18 -10.04 -4.92
CA HIS A 89 -0.84 -9.97 -5.51
C HIS A 89 -0.55 -8.59 -6.11
N LYS A 90 -1.45 -8.10 -6.97
CA LYS A 90 -1.32 -6.77 -7.59
C LYS A 90 -1.27 -5.64 -6.57
N CYS A 91 -2.05 -5.71 -5.49
CA CYS A 91 -1.95 -4.76 -4.39
C CYS A 91 -0.56 -4.77 -3.75
N GLY A 92 0.04 -5.94 -3.55
CA GLY A 92 1.41 -6.07 -3.04
C GLY A 92 2.45 -5.44 -3.98
N GLU A 93 2.33 -5.68 -5.28
CA GLU A 93 3.21 -5.07 -6.30
C GLU A 93 3.08 -3.54 -6.32
N LEU A 94 1.85 -3.03 -6.27
CA LEU A 94 1.58 -1.59 -6.22
C LEU A 94 2.14 -0.95 -4.95
N GLN A 95 1.98 -1.58 -3.79
CA GLN A 95 2.58 -1.11 -2.53
C GLN A 95 4.11 -1.05 -2.61
N GLN A 96 4.74 -2.07 -3.20
CA GLN A 96 6.19 -2.08 -3.38
C GLN A 96 6.64 -0.99 -4.36
N ALA A 97 5.92 -0.80 -5.47
CA ALA A 97 6.20 0.25 -6.44
C ALA A 97 6.04 1.65 -5.82
N GLN A 98 4.97 1.86 -5.04
CA GLN A 98 4.74 3.11 -4.31
C GLN A 98 5.86 3.39 -3.32
N ARG A 99 6.31 2.39 -2.55
CA ARG A 99 7.44 2.55 -1.63
C ARG A 99 8.73 2.93 -2.36
N LYS A 100 9.03 2.30 -3.50
CA LYS A 100 10.18 2.67 -4.34
C LYS A 100 10.07 4.11 -4.87
N ALA A 101 8.89 4.53 -5.31
CA ALA A 101 8.64 5.89 -5.74
C ALA A 101 8.84 6.91 -4.62
N ASN A 102 8.32 6.63 -3.42
CA ASN A 102 8.51 7.46 -2.22
C ASN A 102 9.99 7.63 -1.86
N VAL A 103 10.77 6.53 -1.88
CA VAL A 103 12.24 6.60 -1.67
C VAL A 103 12.92 7.45 -2.73
N CYS A 104 12.53 7.30 -4.00
CA CYS A 104 13.10 8.09 -5.10
C CYS A 104 12.82 9.60 -4.93
N LEU A 105 11.57 9.97 -4.67
CA LEU A 105 11.16 11.35 -4.42
C LEU A 105 11.91 11.96 -3.23
N PHE A 106 12.01 11.21 -2.13
CA PHE A 106 12.77 11.63 -0.97
C PHE A 106 14.26 11.85 -1.28
N ASN A 107 14.90 10.95 -2.04
CA ASN A 107 16.29 11.09 -2.43
C ASN A 107 16.51 12.30 -3.34
N ILE A 108 15.60 12.53 -4.30
CA ILE A 108 15.61 13.72 -5.16
C ILE A 108 15.58 14.97 -4.27
N ALA A 109 14.61 15.07 -3.36
CA ALA A 109 14.49 16.21 -2.46
C ALA A 109 15.74 16.41 -1.58
N SER A 110 16.25 15.33 -0.99
CA SER A 110 17.40 15.40 -0.08
C SER A 110 18.69 15.81 -0.77
N ASN A 111 18.89 15.44 -2.05
CA ASN A 111 20.07 15.85 -2.82
C ASN A 111 20.22 17.38 -2.90
N PHE A 112 19.11 18.13 -2.85
CA PHE A 112 19.15 19.60 -2.86
C PHE A 112 19.80 20.19 -1.62
N LEU A 113 19.86 19.47 -0.51
CA LEU A 113 20.60 19.93 0.68
C LEU A 113 22.12 19.84 0.48
N TYR A 114 22.60 19.00 -0.43
CA TYR A 114 24.03 18.68 -0.56
C TYR A 114 24.72 19.34 -1.75
N ILE A 115 23.96 19.63 -2.81
CA ILE A 115 24.44 20.16 -4.07
C ILE A 115 24.12 21.66 -4.15
N PRO A 116 25.02 22.49 -4.71
CA PRO A 116 24.77 23.92 -4.96
C PRO A 116 23.65 24.12 -5.99
N TYR A 117 22.39 24.02 -5.58
CA TYR A 117 21.26 24.44 -6.39
C TYR A 117 20.81 25.83 -6.00
N GLU A 118 20.24 26.54 -6.98
CA GLU A 118 19.53 27.79 -6.77
C GLU A 118 18.40 27.59 -5.76
N ALA A 119 18.18 28.59 -4.92
CA ALA A 119 17.11 28.56 -3.93
C ALA A 119 15.72 28.37 -4.58
N TYR A 120 15.54 28.92 -5.78
CA TYR A 120 14.35 28.69 -6.60
C TYR A 120 14.12 27.20 -6.92
N SER A 121 15.18 26.48 -7.27
CA SER A 121 15.08 25.05 -7.58
C SER A 121 14.71 24.23 -6.34
N VAL A 122 15.19 24.61 -5.15
CA VAL A 122 14.74 24.00 -3.89
C VAL A 122 13.24 24.21 -3.68
N GLU A 123 12.76 25.43 -3.89
CA GLU A 123 11.36 25.79 -3.71
C GLU A 123 10.42 25.08 -4.70
N LYS A 124 10.81 25.03 -5.97
CA LYS A 124 9.96 24.52 -7.05
C LYS A 124 10.08 23.02 -7.31
N LEU A 125 11.17 22.38 -6.87
CA LEU A 125 11.42 20.97 -7.15
C LEU A 125 11.55 20.15 -5.86
N ALA A 126 12.45 20.54 -4.97
CA ALA A 126 12.77 19.72 -3.80
C ALA A 126 11.61 19.65 -2.79
N ILE A 127 11.00 20.78 -2.48
CA ILE A 127 9.87 20.86 -1.55
C ILE A 127 8.67 20.07 -2.10
N PRO A 128 8.20 20.26 -3.36
CA PRO A 128 7.14 19.44 -3.93
C PRO A 128 7.47 17.95 -4.00
N ALA A 129 8.71 17.59 -4.31
CA ALA A 129 9.13 16.18 -4.31
C ALA A 129 9.00 15.55 -2.92
N PHE A 130 9.39 16.27 -1.85
CA PHE A 130 9.19 15.80 -0.48
C PHE A 130 7.70 15.73 -0.11
N GLU A 131 6.91 16.75 -0.45
CA GLU A 131 5.47 16.82 -0.15
C GLU A 131 4.65 15.75 -0.89
N ALA A 132 5.14 15.25 -2.03
CA ALA A 132 4.54 14.13 -2.76
C ALA A 132 4.80 12.75 -2.13
N VAL A 133 5.72 12.65 -1.15
CA VAL A 133 5.96 11.40 -0.42
C VAL A 133 4.74 11.06 0.43
N THR A 134 4.25 9.84 0.29
CA THR A 134 3.05 9.35 1.01
C THR A 134 3.39 8.37 2.15
N ASP A 135 4.63 7.88 2.20
CA ASP A 135 5.10 6.95 3.22
C ASP A 135 5.38 7.69 4.53
N LYS A 136 4.58 7.42 5.56
CA LYS A 136 4.66 8.09 6.86
C LYS A 136 5.96 7.80 7.61
N ASP A 137 6.55 6.62 7.42
CA ASP A 137 7.78 6.26 8.10
C ASP A 137 8.94 7.09 7.54
N ILE A 138 9.00 7.24 6.21
CA ILE A 138 9.98 8.10 5.53
C ILE A 138 9.81 9.56 5.97
N ILE A 139 8.58 10.07 5.97
CA ILE A 139 8.29 11.46 6.42
C ILE A 139 8.76 11.68 7.85
N THR A 140 8.47 10.75 8.75
CA THR A 140 8.82 10.86 10.18
C THR A 140 10.33 10.82 10.37
N GLN A 141 10.98 9.82 9.76
CA GLN A 141 12.42 9.61 9.85
C GLN A 141 13.23 10.80 9.32
N HIS A 142 12.68 11.52 8.33
CA HIS A 142 13.38 12.62 7.66
C HIS A 142 12.70 13.98 7.83
N SER A 143 11.94 14.15 8.92
CA SER A 143 11.24 15.39 9.25
C SER A 143 12.15 16.62 9.29
N VAL A 144 13.38 16.47 9.79
CA VAL A 144 14.37 17.58 9.82
C VAL A 144 14.76 18.01 8.40
N ASN A 145 14.93 17.08 7.45
CA ASN A 145 15.28 17.43 6.07
C ASN A 145 14.22 18.34 5.45
N TYR A 146 12.95 18.06 5.71
CA TYR A 146 11.85 18.90 5.23
C TYR A 146 11.92 20.31 5.81
N VAL A 147 12.18 20.45 7.11
CA VAL A 147 12.37 21.76 7.74
C VAL A 147 13.48 22.54 7.06
N LEU A 148 14.65 21.91 6.84
CA LEU A 148 15.79 22.54 6.17
C LEU A 148 15.47 22.95 4.73
N LEU A 149 14.72 22.14 3.98
CA LEU A 149 14.29 22.48 2.62
C LEU A 149 13.34 23.68 2.62
N LYS A 150 12.37 23.73 3.55
CA LYS A 150 11.41 24.84 3.66
C LYS A 150 12.06 26.14 4.08
N SER A 151 13.09 26.10 4.92
CA SER A 151 13.82 27.29 5.37
C SER A 151 14.99 27.67 4.48
N TYR A 152 15.38 26.83 3.50
CA TYR A 152 16.63 26.94 2.76
C TYR A 152 16.93 28.36 2.23
N GLN A 153 16.01 28.96 1.45
CA GLN A 153 16.22 30.30 0.91
C GLN A 153 16.40 31.35 2.00
N ASN A 154 15.60 31.26 3.06
CA ASN A 154 15.68 32.18 4.19
C ASN A 154 16.98 31.98 5.00
N ASP A 155 17.46 30.75 5.10
CA ASP A 155 18.70 30.41 5.79
C ASP A 155 19.93 30.91 5.02
N VAL A 156 19.89 30.82 3.68
CA VAL A 156 20.91 31.42 2.80
C VAL A 156 20.95 32.94 2.96
N LYS A 157 19.78 33.61 2.96
CA LYS A 157 19.67 35.07 3.21
C LYS A 157 20.22 35.46 4.58
N GLN A 158 19.79 34.77 5.64
CA GLN A 158 20.27 35.02 7.00
C GLN A 158 21.80 34.91 7.10
N LEU A 159 22.40 33.89 6.48
CA LEU A 159 23.85 33.73 6.51
C LEU A 159 24.56 34.84 5.72
N LEU A 160 24.02 35.24 4.57
CA LEU A 160 24.59 36.33 3.77
C LEU A 160 24.53 37.68 4.51
N ASP A 161 23.40 37.97 5.16
CA ASP A 161 23.20 39.18 5.96
C ASP A 161 24.12 39.18 7.19
N PHE A 162 24.26 38.03 7.85
CA PHE A 162 25.20 37.84 8.96
C PHE A 162 26.63 38.12 8.52
N ILE A 163 27.10 37.50 7.43
CA ILE A 163 28.47 37.69 6.93
C ILE A 163 28.71 39.17 6.61
N THR A 164 27.75 39.84 5.96
CA THR A 164 27.86 41.26 5.60
C THR A 164 27.97 42.15 6.83
N SER A 165 27.18 41.86 7.87
CA SER A 165 27.26 42.57 9.15
C SER A 165 28.59 42.31 9.87
N ALA A 166 29.01 41.04 9.94
CA ALA A 166 30.27 40.65 10.58
C ALA A 166 31.49 41.26 9.89
N GLU A 167 31.53 41.33 8.55
CA GLU A 167 32.59 42.01 7.80
C GLU A 167 32.69 43.50 8.15
N LYS A 168 31.55 44.18 8.28
CA LYS A 168 31.50 45.60 8.60
C LYS A 168 32.03 45.87 10.01
N GLU A 169 31.59 45.09 10.99
CA GLU A 169 32.01 45.24 12.39
C GLU A 169 33.49 44.89 12.58
N LEU A 170 33.94 43.77 12.00
CA LEU A 170 35.33 43.32 12.12
C LEU A 170 36.31 44.04 11.17
N GLY A 171 35.79 44.78 10.19
CA GLY A 171 36.56 45.71 9.36
C GLY A 171 37.00 46.98 10.12
N ASN A 172 36.48 47.20 11.33
CA ASN A 172 36.90 48.28 12.20
C ASN A 172 38.36 48.07 12.67
N PRO A 173 39.27 49.06 12.54
CA PRO A 173 40.67 48.96 12.99
C PRO A 173 40.85 48.59 14.47
N PHE A 174 39.82 48.77 15.30
CA PHE A 174 39.85 48.47 16.73
C PHE A 174 39.32 47.07 17.09
N ALA A 175 38.81 46.31 16.14
CA ALA A 175 38.36 44.94 16.39
C ALA A 175 39.55 44.03 16.73
N LYS A 176 39.53 43.36 17.88
CA LYS A 176 40.63 42.50 18.35
C LYS A 176 40.38 41.00 18.17
N ASN A 177 39.11 40.60 18.28
CA ASN A 177 38.64 39.23 18.14
C ASN A 177 37.23 39.24 17.55
N ALA A 178 36.66 38.05 17.33
CA ALA A 178 35.33 37.87 16.75
C ALA A 178 34.39 37.10 17.71
N ASP A 179 34.59 37.26 19.02
CA ASP A 179 33.84 36.48 20.03
C ASP A 179 32.34 36.79 19.98
N GLU A 180 31.99 38.06 19.76
CA GLU A 180 30.60 38.50 19.60
C GLU A 180 29.97 37.90 18.35
N GLN A 181 30.66 38.00 17.20
CA GLN A 181 30.18 37.45 15.93
C GLN A 181 30.07 35.93 15.98
N LEU A 182 30.93 35.24 16.71
CA LEU A 182 30.79 33.79 16.95
C LEU A 182 29.52 33.47 17.74
N ARG A 183 29.23 34.25 18.78
CA ARG A 183 28.01 34.11 19.58
C ARG A 183 26.77 34.37 18.72
N GLU A 184 26.77 35.43 17.92
CA GLU A 184 25.69 35.74 16.98
C GLU A 184 25.49 34.63 15.94
N LEU A 185 26.57 34.10 15.36
CA LEU A 185 26.49 32.97 14.42
C LEU A 185 25.83 31.75 15.07
N HIS A 186 26.21 31.40 16.30
CA HIS A 186 25.64 30.25 17.01
C HIS A 186 24.17 30.45 17.39
N ASN A 187 23.74 31.70 17.52
CA ASN A 187 22.34 32.07 17.78
C ASN A 187 21.53 32.28 16.51
N LEU A 188 22.15 32.22 15.33
CA LEU A 188 21.44 32.36 14.05
C LEU A 188 20.44 31.20 13.89
N PRO A 189 19.16 31.46 13.59
CA PRO A 189 18.16 30.41 13.38
C PRO A 189 18.61 29.35 12.37
N ALA A 190 19.24 29.78 11.26
CA ALA A 190 19.83 28.87 10.28
C ALA A 190 20.87 27.91 10.91
N TYR A 191 21.75 28.41 11.78
CA TYR A 191 22.78 27.58 12.42
C TYR A 191 22.16 26.58 13.41
N ILE A 192 21.15 27.02 14.18
CA ILE A 192 20.41 26.18 15.14
C ILE A 192 19.67 25.05 14.42
N ASN A 193 18.92 25.38 13.36
CA ASN A 193 18.15 24.40 12.59
C ASN A 193 19.05 23.34 11.98
N TYR A 194 20.14 23.75 11.33
CA TYR A 194 21.08 22.81 10.73
C TYR A 194 21.69 21.89 11.79
N LYS A 195 22.04 22.38 12.99
CA LYS A 195 22.59 21.52 14.04
C LYS A 195 21.68 20.39 14.53
N GLN A 196 20.37 20.46 14.27
CA GLN A 196 19.44 19.37 14.58
C GLN A 196 19.59 18.18 13.64
N TYR A 197 20.19 18.37 12.47
CA TYR A 197 20.43 17.33 11.48
C TYR A 197 21.81 16.69 11.67
N SER A 198 21.89 15.37 11.86
CA SER A 198 23.16 14.70 12.19
C SER A 198 24.29 14.94 11.18
N ASP A 199 23.99 14.97 9.88
CA ASP A 199 24.95 15.19 8.79
C ASP A 199 24.96 16.63 8.27
N TRP A 200 24.55 17.60 9.08
CA TRP A 200 24.44 18.99 8.65
C TRP A 200 25.73 19.57 8.09
N LYS A 201 26.89 19.17 8.61
CA LYS A 201 28.20 19.61 8.10
C LYS A 201 28.49 19.09 6.68
N GLY A 202 27.82 18.03 6.25
CA GLY A 202 27.91 17.48 4.89
C GLY A 202 27.13 18.29 3.85
N THR A 203 26.07 18.98 4.28
CA THR A 203 25.20 19.80 3.42
C THR A 203 25.94 20.98 2.79
N TRP A 204 25.39 21.51 1.69
CA TRP A 204 25.96 22.65 1.00
C TRP A 204 26.05 23.88 1.91
N LEU A 205 24.94 24.26 2.56
CA LEU A 205 24.90 25.43 3.45
C LEU A 205 25.66 25.17 4.76
N GLY A 206 25.58 23.96 5.32
CA GLY A 206 26.34 23.60 6.53
C GLY A 206 27.85 23.68 6.35
N LYS A 207 28.37 23.35 5.16
CA LYS A 207 29.79 23.59 4.81
C LYS A 207 30.13 25.09 4.87
N ARG A 208 29.23 25.98 4.44
CA ARG A 208 29.45 27.43 4.48
C ARG A 208 29.39 27.94 5.91
N LEU A 209 28.42 27.51 6.71
CA LEU A 209 28.36 27.80 8.15
C LEU A 209 29.67 27.40 8.85
N CYS A 210 30.20 26.22 8.57
CA CYS A 210 31.48 25.77 9.12
C CYS A 210 32.66 26.64 8.67
N LYS A 211 32.72 27.04 7.39
CA LYS A 211 33.76 27.94 6.88
C LYS A 211 33.70 29.31 7.55
N VAL A 212 32.50 29.86 7.75
CA VAL A 212 32.30 31.14 8.43
C VAL A 212 32.73 31.05 9.89
N GLU A 213 32.28 30.01 10.60
CA GLU A 213 32.70 29.76 11.98
C GLU A 213 34.23 29.65 12.11
N ALA A 214 34.88 28.93 11.19
CA ALA A 214 36.33 28.79 11.19
C ALA A 214 37.05 30.12 10.92
N ALA A 215 36.55 30.94 10.00
CA ALA A 215 37.11 32.26 9.73
C ALA A 215 37.03 33.18 10.96
N LEU A 216 35.89 33.20 11.64
CA LEU A 216 35.71 33.99 12.85
C LEU A 216 36.61 33.50 14.00
N ARG A 217 36.72 32.18 14.23
CA ARG A 217 37.61 31.61 15.26
C ARG A 217 39.08 31.96 15.04
N ASN A 218 39.49 32.12 13.78
CA ASN A 218 40.88 32.39 13.41
C ASN A 218 41.20 33.90 13.33
N PHE A 219 40.21 34.78 13.46
CA PHE A 219 40.39 36.22 13.37
C PHE A 219 41.18 36.76 14.56
N LYS A 220 42.28 37.47 14.27
CA LYS A 220 43.17 38.08 15.29
C LYS A 220 43.36 39.58 15.08
N GLY A 221 42.27 40.28 14.78
CA GLY A 221 42.26 41.74 14.60
C GLY A 221 42.81 42.24 13.27
N ASP A 222 43.03 41.35 12.31
CA ASP A 222 43.46 41.67 10.95
C ASP A 222 42.34 41.33 9.97
N CYS A 223 41.70 42.36 9.42
CA CYS A 223 40.57 42.21 8.50
C CYS A 223 40.93 41.48 7.21
N SER A 224 42.21 41.43 6.81
CA SER A 224 42.65 40.65 5.65
C SER A 224 42.50 39.13 5.84
N GLN A 225 42.33 38.67 7.08
CA GLN A 225 42.06 37.28 7.43
C GLN A 225 40.61 36.87 7.15
N LEU A 226 39.69 37.84 7.08
CA LEU A 226 38.27 37.60 6.80
C LEU A 226 38.05 37.40 5.30
N LYS A 227 38.25 36.16 4.86
CA LYS A 227 38.07 35.76 3.45
C LYS A 227 36.64 35.33 3.15
N PHE A 228 35.65 36.18 3.43
CA PHE A 228 34.26 35.84 3.15
C PHE A 228 33.83 36.10 1.70
N GLY A 229 34.60 36.83 0.90
CA GLY A 229 34.23 37.20 -0.48
C GLY A 229 33.76 36.01 -1.35
N THR A 230 34.45 34.88 -1.30
CA THR A 230 34.03 33.66 -2.02
C THR A 230 32.69 33.12 -1.49
N ILE A 231 32.49 33.10 -0.17
CA ILE A 231 31.27 32.58 0.45
C ILE A 231 30.09 33.50 0.13
N LYS A 232 30.27 34.82 0.22
CA LYS A 232 29.23 35.79 -0.15
C LYS A 232 28.79 35.63 -1.59
N LYS A 233 29.75 35.49 -2.51
CA LYS A 233 29.45 35.24 -3.91
C LYS A 233 28.65 33.95 -4.10
N GLU A 234 29.09 32.84 -3.50
CA GLU A 234 28.36 31.56 -3.60
C GLU A 234 26.92 31.65 -3.03
N LEU A 235 26.71 32.39 -1.93
CA LEU A 235 25.39 32.59 -1.34
C LEU A 235 24.53 33.53 -2.21
N GLN A 236 25.12 34.57 -2.78
CA GLN A 236 24.45 35.48 -3.70
C GLN A 236 24.05 34.74 -4.98
N ASP A 237 24.97 34.01 -5.61
CA ASP A 237 24.71 33.18 -6.79
C ASP A 237 23.60 32.14 -6.52
N CYS A 238 23.48 31.63 -5.29
CA CYS A 238 22.41 30.74 -4.88
C CYS A 238 21.04 31.43 -4.78
N LEU A 239 21.01 32.73 -4.44
CA LEU A 239 19.79 33.53 -4.33
C LEU A 239 19.40 34.18 -5.64
N ASP A 240 20.38 34.51 -6.47
CA ASP A 240 20.25 35.09 -7.79
C ASP A 240 19.57 34.04 -8.67
N THR A 241 18.26 34.18 -8.72
CA THR A 241 17.43 33.44 -9.66
C THR A 241 17.71 34.11 -11.00
N THR A 242 18.30 33.42 -11.97
CA THR A 242 18.31 33.93 -13.34
C THR A 242 16.85 34.16 -13.70
N ASN A 243 16.42 35.41 -13.77
CA ASN A 243 15.06 35.84 -14.14
C ASN A 243 14.73 35.53 -15.62
N ASP A 244 15.40 34.55 -16.21
CA ASP A 244 15.40 34.19 -17.63
C ASP A 244 14.68 32.85 -17.86
N LEU A 245 13.55 32.62 -17.18
CA LEU A 245 12.58 31.57 -17.52
C LEU A 245 11.17 32.14 -17.63
#